data_AF-A0AAJ2CL95-F1
#
_entry.id   AF-A0AAJ2CL95-F1
#
_cell.length_a   1.000
_cell.length_b   1.000
_cell.length_c   1.000
_cell.angle_alpha   90.00
_cell.angle_beta   90.00
_cell.angle_gamma   90.00
#
_symmetry.space_group_name_H-M   'P 1'
#
loop_
_entity.id
_entity.type
_entity.pdbx_description
1 polymer ?
#
loop_
_entity_poly.entity_id
_entity_poly.type
_entity_poly.pdbx_seq_one_letter_code
_entity_poly.pdbx_strand_id
1 'polypeptide(L)'
;MKFSEGIQKAIPFGYLFLIILGIFKEGVMFFQIGVNILKYSTITDILISPIVDLASFPVILILLIVLIAFSYYFPAYLSKKRDKEWVKRLSGLNGKGELDNEGLENHYTNLFVKFMALTLFSFFVGIGLGKGLGLSRRIKEDVLEYKTTLNFSSGEAEQVYLINSNSLYYFYLKKGNKNIKIAPIGAIKSVELPTSKEFK
;
A
#
# COMPACT_ATOMS: atom_id res chain seq x y z
N MET A 1 4.08 -29.91 -6.84
CA MET A 1 3.68 -29.57 -5.45
C MET A 1 2.20 -29.20 -5.46
N LYS A 2 1.33 -30.01 -4.84
CA LYS A 2 -0.07 -29.59 -4.60
C LYS A 2 -0.01 -28.54 -3.49
N PHE A 3 -0.36 -27.28 -3.78
CA PHE A 3 -0.61 -26.30 -2.73
C PHE A 3 -1.59 -26.91 -1.73
N SER A 4 -1.29 -26.83 -0.42
CA SER A 4 -2.18 -27.39 0.58
C SER A 4 -3.57 -26.77 0.42
N GLU A 5 -4.63 -27.56 0.60
CA GLU A 5 -6.03 -27.09 0.47
C GLU A 5 -6.31 -25.83 1.30
N GLY A 6 -5.58 -25.65 2.41
CA GLY A 6 -5.65 -24.46 3.26
C GLY A 6 -5.20 -23.17 2.54
N ILE A 7 -4.11 -23.21 1.77
CA ILE A 7 -3.64 -22.02 1.02
C ILE A 7 -4.67 -21.64 -0.04
N GLN A 8 -5.23 -22.62 -0.76
CA GLN A 8 -6.24 -22.36 -1.79
C GLN A 8 -7.49 -21.68 -1.21
N LYS A 9 -7.94 -22.09 -0.03
CA LYS A 9 -9.06 -21.47 0.69
C LYS A 9 -8.73 -20.07 1.22
N ALA A 10 -7.45 -19.75 1.46
CA ALA A 10 -7.02 -18.46 1.99
C ALA A 10 -6.83 -17.37 0.90
N ILE A 11 -6.58 -17.75 -0.36
CA ILE A 11 -6.33 -16.81 -1.47
C ILE A 11 -7.44 -15.75 -1.61
N PRO A 12 -8.75 -16.09 -1.61
CA PRO A 12 -9.81 -15.09 -1.77
C PRO A 12 -9.82 -14.04 -0.65
N PHE A 13 -9.50 -14.45 0.58
CA PHE A 13 -9.42 -13.54 1.72
C PHE A 13 -8.21 -12.61 1.62
N GLY A 14 -7.07 -13.12 1.15
CA GLY A 14 -5.89 -12.29 0.86
C GLY A 14 -6.19 -11.23 -0.22
N TYR A 15 -6.89 -11.63 -1.28
CA TYR A 15 -7.33 -10.71 -2.34
C TYR A 15 -8.28 -9.62 -1.81
N LEU A 16 -9.29 -10.01 -1.03
CA LEU A 16 -10.21 -9.06 -0.39
C LEU A 16 -9.48 -8.09 0.54
N PHE A 17 -8.52 -8.59 1.33
CA PHE A 17 -7.68 -7.76 2.19
C PHE A 17 -6.88 -6.73 1.39
N LEU A 18 -6.27 -7.13 0.27
CA LEU A 18 -5.54 -6.22 -0.62
C LEU A 18 -6.45 -5.15 -1.23
N ILE A 19 -7.68 -5.49 -1.64
CA ILE A 19 -8.65 -4.51 -2.13
C ILE A 19 -8.95 -3.48 -1.05
N ILE A 20 -9.32 -3.92 0.15
CA ILE A 20 -9.65 -3.01 1.26
C ILE A 20 -8.46 -2.09 1.54
N LEU A 21 -7.27 -2.67 1.64
CA LEU A 21 -6.03 -1.94 1.89
C LEU A 21 -5.73 -0.91 0.78
N GLY A 22 -5.91 -1.27 -0.49
CA GLY A 22 -5.80 -0.36 -1.63
C GLY A 22 -6.82 0.78 -1.58
N ILE A 23 -8.10 0.47 -1.29
CA ILE A 23 -9.18 1.48 -1.18
C ILE A 23 -8.82 2.50 -0.11
N PHE A 24 -8.42 2.05 1.08
CA PHE A 24 -8.07 2.95 2.16
C PHE A 24 -6.83 3.78 1.85
N LYS A 25 -5.77 3.16 1.31
CA LYS A 25 -4.53 3.84 0.96
C LYS A 25 -4.75 4.94 -0.11
N GLU A 26 -5.37 4.60 -1.23
CA GLU A 26 -5.65 5.56 -2.31
C GLU A 26 -6.70 6.58 -1.90
N GLY A 27 -7.79 6.13 -1.25
CA GLY A 27 -8.85 6.98 -0.77
C GLY A 27 -8.34 8.05 0.19
N VAL A 28 -7.53 7.66 1.18
CA VAL A 28 -6.93 8.62 2.12
C VAL A 28 -5.95 9.56 1.42
N MET A 29 -5.11 9.08 0.50
CA MET A 29 -4.18 9.95 -0.23
C MET A 29 -4.92 11.03 -1.03
N PHE A 30 -5.88 10.64 -1.87
CA PHE A 30 -6.55 11.55 -2.79
C PHE A 30 -7.61 12.42 -2.11
N PHE A 31 -8.21 11.96 -1.02
CA PHE A 31 -9.13 12.77 -0.23
C PHE A 31 -8.48 14.06 0.27
N GLN A 32 -7.20 14.00 0.67
CA GLN A 32 -6.44 15.14 1.18
C GLN A 32 -6.15 16.24 0.14
N ILE A 33 -6.31 15.92 -1.15
CA ILE A 33 -6.20 16.86 -2.26
C ILE A 33 -7.55 17.11 -2.94
N GLY A 34 -8.66 16.68 -2.32
CA GLY A 34 -10.02 16.97 -2.78
C GLY A 34 -10.52 16.09 -3.93
N VAL A 35 -9.88 14.95 -4.19
CA VAL A 35 -10.25 14.06 -5.30
C VAL A 35 -10.85 12.76 -4.74
N ASN A 36 -12.03 12.38 -5.24
CA ASN A 36 -12.59 11.06 -4.96
C ASN A 36 -12.06 10.04 -5.96
N ILE A 37 -10.90 9.47 -5.69
CA ILE A 37 -10.19 8.54 -6.58
C ILE A 37 -10.99 7.27 -6.90
N LEU A 38 -11.91 6.86 -6.03
CA LEU A 38 -12.75 5.68 -6.22
C LEU A 38 -13.75 5.85 -7.37
N LYS A 39 -14.11 7.10 -7.73
CA LYS A 39 -14.93 7.38 -8.93
C LYS A 39 -14.15 7.24 -10.24
N TYR A 40 -12.83 7.27 -10.17
CA TYR A 40 -11.95 7.32 -11.33
C TYR A 40 -11.02 6.11 -11.43
N SER A 41 -11.22 5.07 -10.61
CA SER A 41 -10.34 3.91 -10.56
C SER A 41 -11.12 2.61 -10.67
N THR A 42 -10.52 1.62 -11.33
CA THR A 42 -11.04 0.26 -11.35
C THR A 42 -10.59 -0.52 -10.11
N ILE A 43 -11.22 -1.66 -9.84
CA ILE A 43 -10.79 -2.58 -8.77
C ILE A 43 -9.33 -3.01 -8.98
N THR A 44 -8.94 -3.25 -10.24
CA THR A 44 -7.57 -3.64 -10.60
C THR A 44 -6.56 -2.54 -10.26
N ASP A 45 -6.86 -1.28 -10.56
CA ASP A 45 -5.98 -0.16 -10.22
C ASP A 45 -5.78 -0.06 -8.70
N ILE A 46 -6.89 -0.20 -7.95
CA ILE A 46 -6.90 -0.14 -6.49
C ILE A 46 -6.07 -1.30 -5.89
N LEU A 47 -6.20 -2.49 -6.45
CA LEU A 47 -5.48 -3.68 -5.98
C LEU A 47 -3.99 -3.61 -6.26
N ILE A 48 -3.60 -3.13 -7.44
CA ILE A 48 -2.20 -3.07 -7.86
C ILE A 48 -1.45 -1.95 -7.12
N SER A 49 -2.15 -0.87 -6.74
CA SER A 49 -1.54 0.29 -6.09
C SER A 49 -0.61 -0.03 -4.89
N PRO A 50 -1.01 -0.86 -3.90
CA PRO A 50 -0.10 -1.28 -2.83
C PRO A 50 1.14 -2.03 -3.35
N ILE A 51 1.00 -2.83 -4.40
CA ILE A 51 2.10 -3.60 -5.00
C ILE A 51 3.09 -2.66 -5.68
N VAL A 52 2.62 -1.61 -6.37
CA VAL A 52 3.49 -0.57 -6.96
C VAL A 52 4.33 0.11 -5.88
N ASP A 53 3.73 0.41 -4.73
CA ASP A 53 4.48 1.04 -3.63
C ASP A 53 5.56 0.12 -3.05
N LEU A 54 5.28 -1.18 -2.94
CA LEU A 54 6.30 -2.17 -2.56
C LEU A 54 7.46 -2.23 -3.58
N ALA A 55 7.14 -2.17 -4.88
CA ALA A 55 8.12 -2.22 -5.96
C ALA A 55 8.93 -0.92 -6.11
N SER A 56 8.35 0.23 -5.74
CA SER A 56 8.96 1.54 -5.91
C SER A 56 10.10 1.81 -4.92
N PHE A 57 10.12 1.12 -3.78
CA PHE A 57 11.11 1.34 -2.73
C PHE A 57 11.67 0.01 -2.24
N PRO A 58 12.91 -0.38 -2.63
CA PRO A 58 13.53 -1.64 -2.21
C PRO A 58 13.56 -1.85 -0.69
N VAL A 59 13.68 -0.77 0.07
CA VAL A 59 13.64 -0.79 1.55
C VAL A 59 12.29 -1.30 2.07
N ILE A 60 11.18 -0.90 1.45
CA ILE A 60 9.84 -1.35 1.85
C ILE A 60 9.69 -2.86 1.57
N LEU A 61 10.18 -3.32 0.43
CA LEU A 61 10.18 -4.75 0.09
C LEU A 61 11.00 -5.57 1.09
N ILE A 62 12.20 -5.11 1.47
CA ILE A 62 13.03 -5.77 2.48
C ILE A 62 12.30 -5.83 3.83
N LEU A 63 11.69 -4.72 4.26
CA LEU A 63 10.93 -4.67 5.51
C LEU A 63 9.76 -5.66 5.50
N LEU A 64 9.05 -5.80 4.39
CA LEU A 64 7.99 -6.78 4.22
C LEU A 64 8.52 -8.23 4.32
N ILE A 65 9.64 -8.54 3.67
CA ILE A 65 10.26 -9.87 3.74
C ILE A 65 10.67 -10.20 5.18
N VAL A 66 11.29 -9.25 5.89
CA VAL A 66 11.65 -9.42 7.31
C VAL A 66 10.40 -9.66 8.16
N LEU A 67 9.31 -8.94 7.90
CA LEU A 67 8.05 -9.09 8.62
C LEU A 67 7.41 -10.47 8.37
N ILE A 68 7.46 -10.98 7.14
CA ILE A 68 6.99 -12.33 6.80
C ILE A 68 7.89 -13.40 7.42
N ALA A 69 9.22 -13.25 7.38
CA ALA A 69 10.11 -14.18 8.05
C ALA A 69 9.84 -14.21 9.57
N PHE A 70 9.69 -13.03 10.17
CA PHE A 70 9.34 -12.89 11.58
C PHE A 70 8.01 -13.56 11.89
N SER A 71 7.01 -13.48 11.00
CA SER A 71 5.70 -14.13 11.20
C SER A 71 5.76 -15.64 11.27
N TYR A 72 6.70 -16.25 10.55
CA TYR A 72 6.89 -17.69 10.55
C TYR A 72 7.71 -18.17 11.76
N TYR A 73 8.84 -17.51 12.05
CA TYR A 73 9.76 -17.98 13.09
C TYR A 73 9.35 -17.58 14.52
N PHE A 74 8.69 -16.44 14.69
CA PHE A 74 8.42 -15.89 16.02
C PHE A 74 7.38 -16.70 16.84
N PRO A 75 6.26 -17.19 16.28
CA PRO A 75 5.31 -18.03 17.02
C PRO A 75 5.94 -19.33 17.53
N ALA A 76 6.73 -20.02 16.69
CA ALA A 76 7.45 -21.23 17.06
C ALA A 76 8.54 -21.00 18.13
N TYR A 77 9.13 -19.80 18.15
CA TYR A 77 10.05 -19.39 19.20
C TYR A 77 9.32 -19.10 20.52
N LEU A 78 8.14 -18.48 20.48
CA LEU A 78 7.32 -18.19 21.67
C LEU A 78 6.79 -19.46 22.32
N SER A 79 6.31 -20.44 21.53
CA SER A 79 5.81 -21.72 22.05
C SER A 79 6.87 -22.48 22.84
N LYS A 80 8.14 -22.44 22.39
CA LYS A 80 9.29 -23.05 23.10
C LYS A 80 9.67 -22.34 24.41
N LYS A 81 9.26 -21.08 24.61
CA LYS A 81 9.60 -20.27 25.81
C LYS A 81 8.41 -20.04 26.74
N ARG A 82 7.43 -20.95 26.72
CA ARG A 82 6.16 -20.88 27.48
C ARG A 82 6.30 -20.61 28.98
N ASP A 83 7.43 -21.03 29.58
CA ASP A 83 7.64 -20.93 31.03
C ASP A 83 7.94 -19.50 31.47
N LYS A 84 8.25 -18.58 30.54
CA LYS A 84 8.54 -17.19 30.87
C LYS A 84 7.27 -16.37 31.08
N GLU A 85 7.22 -15.65 32.20
CA GLU A 85 6.09 -14.79 32.59
C GLU A 85 5.67 -13.77 31.52
N TRP A 86 6.61 -13.19 30.77
CA TRP A 86 6.28 -12.24 29.70
C TRP A 86 5.55 -12.90 28.51
N VAL A 87 5.83 -14.18 28.22
CA VAL A 87 5.16 -14.95 27.16
C VAL A 87 3.72 -15.26 27.56
N LYS A 88 3.50 -15.64 28.82
CA LYS A 88 2.16 -15.85 29.39
C LYS A 88 1.32 -14.57 29.38
N ARG A 89 1.92 -13.43 29.70
CA ARG A 89 1.25 -12.12 29.60
C ARG A 89 0.86 -11.76 28.16
N LEU A 90 1.73 -12.07 27.20
CA LEU A 90 1.49 -11.75 25.78
C LEU A 90 0.38 -12.61 25.15
N SER A 91 0.20 -13.84 25.62
CA SER A 91 -0.84 -14.74 25.10
C SER A 91 -2.24 -14.45 25.64
N GLY A 92 -2.36 -13.71 26.75
CA GLY A 92 -3.63 -13.47 27.43
C GLY A 92 -4.29 -14.75 27.96
N LEU A 93 -3.55 -15.87 28.06
CA LEU A 93 -4.05 -17.19 28.46
C LEU A 93 -4.14 -17.37 29.98
N ASN A 94 -4.18 -16.28 30.77
CA ASN A 94 -4.33 -16.35 32.22
C ASN A 94 -5.59 -17.16 32.59
N GLY A 95 -5.40 -18.42 33.00
CA GLY A 95 -6.47 -19.29 33.51
C GLY A 95 -7.23 -20.14 32.48
N LYS A 96 -6.82 -20.22 31.21
CA LYS A 96 -7.35 -21.24 30.27
C LYS A 96 -6.46 -22.47 30.36
N GLY A 97 -7.07 -23.64 30.62
CA GLY A 97 -6.38 -24.90 30.89
C GLY A 97 -5.25 -25.21 29.91
N GLU A 98 -4.29 -26.03 30.36
CA GLU A 98 -3.08 -26.37 29.59
C GLU A 98 -3.42 -26.83 28.18
N LEU A 99 -3.30 -25.89 27.22
CA LEU A 99 -3.30 -26.21 25.81
C LEU A 99 -2.07 -27.05 25.53
N ASP A 100 -2.22 -28.06 24.69
CA ASP A 100 -1.09 -28.79 24.15
C ASP A 100 -0.20 -27.87 23.29
N ASN A 101 0.98 -28.36 22.91
CA ASN A 101 1.95 -27.55 22.17
C ASN A 101 1.39 -27.08 20.82
N GLU A 102 0.56 -27.89 20.17
CA GLU A 102 -0.09 -27.56 18.89
C GLU A 102 -1.17 -26.48 19.05
N GLY A 103 -2.01 -26.57 20.09
CA GLY A 103 -3.00 -25.55 20.43
C GLY A 103 -2.36 -24.20 20.79
N LEU A 104 -1.21 -24.21 21.47
CA LEU A 104 -0.43 -23.00 21.76
C LEU A 104 0.16 -22.36 20.50
N GLU A 105 0.77 -23.16 19.62
CA GLU A 105 1.33 -22.66 18.37
C GLU A 105 0.25 -22.02 17.49
N ASN A 106 -0.93 -22.66 17.39
CA ASN A 106 -2.08 -22.13 16.66
C ASN A 106 -2.61 -20.83 17.28
N HIS A 107 -2.63 -20.71 18.61
CA HIS A 107 -3.02 -19.48 19.30
C HIS A 107 -2.07 -18.32 18.98
N TYR A 108 -0.75 -18.53 19.11
CA TYR A 108 0.24 -17.52 18.78
C TYR A 108 0.24 -17.16 17.29
N THR A 109 0.04 -18.15 16.41
CA THR A 109 -0.10 -17.94 14.96
C THR A 109 -1.30 -17.04 14.66
N ASN A 110 -2.47 -17.31 15.24
CA ASN A 110 -3.66 -16.48 15.04
C ASN A 110 -3.49 -15.06 15.57
N LEU A 111 -2.88 -14.88 16.75
CA LEU A 111 -2.54 -13.55 17.27
C LEU A 111 -1.59 -12.82 16.33
N PHE A 112 -0.55 -13.50 15.87
CA PHE A 112 0.45 -12.92 15.00
C PHE A 112 -0.13 -12.53 13.63
N VAL A 113 -0.96 -13.37 13.02
CA VAL A 113 -1.63 -13.08 11.74
C VAL A 113 -2.49 -11.82 11.85
N LYS A 114 -3.25 -11.65 12.95
CA LYS A 114 -4.03 -10.42 13.19
C LYS A 114 -3.15 -9.20 13.36
N PHE A 115 -2.08 -9.32 14.15
CA PHE A 115 -1.10 -8.24 14.33
C PHE A 115 -0.43 -7.84 13.01
N MET A 116 -0.06 -8.82 12.18
CA MET A 116 0.51 -8.60 10.85
C MET A 116 -0.48 -7.89 9.93
N ALA A 117 -1.74 -8.34 9.89
CA ALA A 117 -2.78 -7.69 9.10
C ALA A 117 -2.99 -6.23 9.51
N LEU A 118 -3.06 -5.95 10.82
CA LEU A 118 -3.16 -4.58 11.34
C LEU A 118 -1.94 -3.75 10.98
N THR A 119 -0.73 -4.30 11.14
CA THR A 119 0.53 -3.61 10.84
C THR A 119 0.61 -3.24 9.36
N LEU A 120 0.29 -4.18 8.46
CA LEU A 120 0.24 -3.92 7.02
C LEU A 120 -0.81 -2.85 6.69
N PHE A 121 -2.00 -2.97 7.26
CA PHE A 121 -3.05 -1.97 7.06
C PHE A 121 -2.59 -0.57 7.51
N SER A 122 -2.07 -0.43 8.73
CA SER A 122 -1.55 0.84 9.24
C SER A 122 -0.39 1.38 8.41
N PHE A 123 0.50 0.52 7.94
CA PHE A 123 1.63 0.90 7.10
C PHE A 123 1.17 1.53 5.78
N PHE A 124 0.28 0.87 5.04
CA PHE A 124 -0.20 1.39 3.75
C PHE A 124 -1.13 2.60 3.89
N VAL A 125 -1.98 2.64 4.91
CA VAL A 125 -2.75 3.85 5.24
C VAL A 125 -1.81 4.99 5.61
N GLY A 126 -0.75 4.70 6.37
CA GLY A 126 0.32 5.65 6.70
C GLY A 126 1.02 6.22 5.46
N ILE A 127 1.33 5.38 4.46
CA ILE A 127 1.84 5.84 3.16
C ILE A 127 0.85 6.77 2.49
N GLY A 128 -0.44 6.40 2.43
CA GLY A 128 -1.49 7.24 1.85
C GLY A 128 -1.59 8.60 2.53
N LEU A 129 -1.56 8.61 3.87
CA LEU A 129 -1.51 9.84 4.68
C LEU A 129 -0.29 10.69 4.36
N GLY A 130 0.91 10.11 4.45
CA GLY A 130 2.17 10.83 4.23
C GLY A 130 2.28 11.43 2.83
N LYS A 131 1.96 10.64 1.79
CA LYS A 131 1.97 11.12 0.39
C LYS A 131 0.93 12.22 0.17
N GLY A 132 -0.29 12.04 0.67
CA GLY A 132 -1.37 13.02 0.53
C GLY A 132 -1.06 14.35 1.23
N LEU A 133 -0.57 14.31 2.49
CA LEU A 133 -0.19 15.49 3.25
C LEU A 133 0.97 16.23 2.59
N GLY A 134 2.00 15.47 2.19
CA GLY A 134 3.17 16.02 1.50
C GLY A 134 2.80 16.72 0.20
N LEU A 135 1.96 16.09 -0.63
CA LEU A 135 1.48 16.68 -1.87
C LEU A 135 0.60 17.90 -1.62
N SER A 136 -0.38 17.82 -0.72
CA SER A 136 -1.28 18.93 -0.35
C SER A 136 -0.48 20.14 0.14
N ARG A 137 0.55 19.92 0.97
CA ARG A 137 1.47 20.96 1.42
C ARG A 137 2.23 21.60 0.26
N ARG A 138 2.83 20.79 -0.63
CA ARG A 138 3.58 21.31 -1.79
C ARG A 138 2.71 22.09 -2.78
N ILE A 139 1.45 21.70 -2.96
CA ILE A 139 0.46 22.46 -3.76
C ILE A 139 0.18 23.81 -3.10
N LYS A 140 -0.02 23.84 -1.77
CA LYS A 140 -0.29 25.08 -1.03
C LYS A 140 0.88 26.06 -1.11
N GLU A 141 2.08 25.55 -0.84
CA GLU A 141 3.34 26.31 -0.82
C GLU A 141 3.88 26.66 -2.23
N ASP A 142 3.26 26.14 -3.30
CA ASP A 142 3.66 26.38 -4.71
C ASP A 142 5.10 25.95 -5.03
N VAL A 143 5.54 24.85 -4.42
CA VAL A 143 6.91 24.27 -4.56
C VAL A 143 6.91 22.98 -5.39
N LEU A 144 5.96 22.87 -6.33
CA LEU A 144 5.87 21.73 -7.24
C LEU A 144 6.84 21.90 -8.40
N GLU A 145 7.48 20.80 -8.78
CA GLU A 145 8.39 20.75 -9.93
C GLU A 145 7.68 20.14 -11.13
N TYR A 146 7.33 20.99 -12.10
CA TYR A 146 6.58 20.61 -13.30
C TYR A 146 7.52 20.03 -14.38
N LYS A 147 8.01 18.81 -14.15
CA LYS A 147 9.04 18.17 -14.99
C LYS A 147 8.50 17.28 -16.10
N THR A 148 7.20 16.96 -16.10
CA THR A 148 6.58 16.04 -17.07
C THR A 148 5.88 16.84 -18.17
N THR A 149 6.01 16.44 -19.43
CA THR A 149 5.21 17.01 -20.52
C THR A 149 4.15 16.00 -20.96
N LEU A 150 2.89 16.43 -20.99
CA LEU A 150 1.80 15.67 -21.60
C LEU A 150 1.54 16.22 -23.00
N ASN A 151 1.69 15.36 -24.01
CA ASN A 151 1.31 15.67 -25.38
C ASN A 151 -0.10 15.15 -25.63
N PHE A 152 -1.03 16.03 -25.91
CA PHE A 152 -2.44 15.70 -26.14
C PHE A 152 -2.66 15.25 -27.58
N SER A 153 -3.68 14.41 -27.77
CA SER A 153 -4.10 13.94 -29.10
C SER A 153 -4.55 15.09 -30.01
N SER A 154 -4.92 16.24 -29.45
CA SER A 154 -5.21 17.48 -30.19
C SER A 154 -3.97 18.18 -30.77
N GLY A 155 -2.76 17.77 -30.36
CA GLY A 155 -1.49 18.41 -30.74
C GLY A 155 -0.98 19.45 -29.74
N GLU A 156 -1.76 19.79 -28.71
CA GLU A 156 -1.30 20.65 -27.62
C GLU A 156 -0.33 19.91 -26.69
N ALA A 157 0.60 20.64 -26.06
CA ALA A 157 1.50 20.10 -25.05
C ALA A 157 1.45 20.95 -23.78
N GLU A 158 1.36 20.30 -22.61
CA GLU A 158 1.40 20.98 -21.31
C GLU A 158 2.54 20.43 -20.45
N GLN A 159 3.34 21.33 -19.86
CA GLN A 159 4.19 20.97 -18.72
C GLN A 159 3.35 20.87 -17.46
N VAL A 160 3.45 19.73 -16.79
CA VAL A 160 2.60 19.34 -15.68
C VAL A 160 3.41 18.76 -14.53
N TYR A 161 2.81 18.81 -13.34
CA TYR A 161 3.15 17.93 -12.24
C TYR A 161 2.22 16.74 -12.32
N LEU A 162 2.76 15.57 -12.68
CA LEU A 162 1.99 14.33 -12.72
C LEU A 162 1.79 13.82 -11.28
N ILE A 163 0.54 13.79 -10.82
CA ILE A 163 0.20 13.29 -9.48
C ILE A 163 0.17 11.77 -9.49
N ASN A 164 -0.56 11.20 -10.44
CA ASN A 164 -0.71 9.76 -10.61
C ASN A 164 -1.28 9.45 -12.00
N SER A 165 -1.23 8.19 -12.39
CA SER A 165 -1.92 7.63 -13.54
C SER A 165 -2.49 6.27 -13.17
N ASN A 166 -3.69 5.97 -13.63
CA ASN A 166 -4.25 4.62 -13.56
C ASN A 166 -4.60 4.13 -14.98
N SER A 167 -5.26 2.97 -15.07
CA SER A 167 -5.61 2.38 -16.36
C SER A 167 -6.50 3.26 -17.26
N LEU A 168 -7.21 4.26 -16.70
CA LEU A 168 -8.20 5.06 -17.42
C LEU A 168 -7.87 6.55 -17.48
N TYR A 169 -7.11 7.09 -16.53
CA TYR A 169 -6.93 8.53 -16.35
C TYR A 169 -5.51 8.91 -15.92
N TYR A 170 -5.14 10.14 -16.32
CA TYR A 170 -4.03 10.90 -15.75
C TYR A 170 -4.56 11.96 -14.79
N PHE A 171 -3.93 12.07 -13.62
CA PHE A 171 -4.21 13.08 -12.60
C PHE A 171 -3.01 14.02 -12.52
N TYR A 172 -3.21 15.30 -12.78
CA TYR A 172 -2.09 16.23 -12.90
C TYR A 172 -2.47 17.67 -12.53
N LEU A 173 -1.45 18.48 -12.31
CA LEU A 173 -1.56 19.93 -12.13
C LEU A 173 -0.84 20.63 -13.27
N LYS A 174 -1.47 21.66 -13.84
CA LYS A 174 -0.82 22.56 -14.80
C LYS A 174 -0.05 23.65 -14.04
N LYS A 175 1.09 24.08 -14.56
CA LYS A 175 1.85 25.20 -13.99
C LYS A 175 0.96 26.45 -13.86
N GLY A 176 0.97 27.07 -12.67
CA GLY A 176 0.14 28.24 -12.36
C GLY A 176 -1.33 27.94 -12.08
N ASN A 177 -1.76 26.67 -12.10
CA ASN A 177 -3.12 26.26 -11.76
C ASN A 177 -3.10 25.20 -10.66
N LYS A 178 -3.68 25.54 -9.50
CA LYS A 178 -3.76 24.65 -8.33
C LYS A 178 -4.92 23.65 -8.41
N ASN A 179 -5.76 23.73 -9.43
CA ASN A 179 -6.84 22.77 -9.65
C ASN A 179 -6.29 21.50 -10.30
N ILE A 180 -6.64 20.37 -9.68
CA ILE A 180 -6.29 19.06 -10.22
C ILE A 180 -7.12 18.81 -11.47
N LYS A 181 -6.43 18.51 -12.56
CA LYS A 181 -7.02 18.09 -13.82
C LYS A 181 -7.01 16.56 -13.91
N ILE A 182 -8.09 16.01 -14.44
CA ILE A 182 -8.24 14.58 -14.72
C ILE A 182 -8.50 14.45 -16.21
N ALA A 183 -7.60 13.79 -16.94
CA ALA A 183 -7.73 13.56 -18.37
C ALA A 183 -7.85 12.06 -18.65
N PRO A 184 -8.77 11.63 -19.54
CA PRO A 184 -8.84 10.24 -19.95
C PRO A 184 -7.58 9.86 -20.72
N ILE A 185 -7.13 8.61 -20.57
CA ILE A 185 -5.87 8.13 -21.16
C ILE A 185 -5.84 8.30 -22.68
N GLY A 186 -6.98 8.12 -23.36
CA GLY A 186 -7.10 8.29 -24.82
C GLY A 186 -6.93 9.74 -25.31
N ALA A 187 -6.99 10.74 -24.43
CA ALA A 187 -6.71 12.12 -24.78
C ALA A 187 -5.20 12.46 -24.78
N ILE A 188 -4.36 11.57 -24.24
CA ILE A 188 -2.91 11.76 -24.16
C ILE A 188 -2.23 10.89 -25.22
N LYS A 189 -1.53 11.54 -26.15
CA LYS A 189 -0.75 10.89 -27.21
C LYS A 189 0.56 10.32 -26.68
N SER A 190 1.26 11.07 -25.84
CA SER A 190 2.49 10.62 -25.20
C SER A 190 2.78 11.37 -23.90
N VAL A 191 3.60 10.74 -23.05
CA VAL A 191 4.14 11.33 -21.82
C VAL A 191 5.65 11.42 -21.97
N GLU A 192 6.20 12.62 -21.84
CA GLU A 192 7.64 12.82 -21.81
C GLU A 192 8.10 13.01 -20.37
N LEU A 193 9.03 12.15 -19.96
CA LEU A 193 9.67 12.20 -18.66
C LEU A 193 11.02 12.92 -18.78
N PRO A 194 11.42 13.69 -17.75
CA PRO A 194 12.75 14.30 -17.76
C PRO A 194 13.81 13.19 -17.82
N THR A 195 14.85 13.38 -18.63
CA THR A 195 16.02 12.50 -18.61
C THR A 195 16.76 12.70 -17.28
N SER A 196 16.40 11.97 -16.22
CA SER A 196 17.11 12.09 -14.94
C SER A 196 18.39 11.24 -14.97
N LYS A 197 19.51 11.88 -14.63
CA LYS A 197 20.80 11.21 -14.29
C LYS A 197 20.75 10.52 -12.91
N GLU A 198 19.56 10.26 -12.36
CA GLU A 198 19.34 9.82 -10.98
C GLU A 198 18.75 8.41 -10.93
N PHE A 199 19.46 7.47 -11.55
CA PHE A 199 19.58 6.13 -11.00
C PHE A 199 21.01 6.03 -10.42
N LYS A 200 21.17 6.50 -9.19
CA LYS A 200 22.31 6.16 -8.33
C LYS A 200 21.78 5.63 -7.02
#